data_AF-A0A379JY24-F1
#
_entry.id   AF-A0A379JY24-F1
#
_cell.length_a   1.000
_cell.length_b   1.000
_cell.length_c   1.000
_cell.angle_alpha   90.00
_cell.angle_beta   90.00
_cell.angle_gamma   90.00
#
_symmetry.space_group_name_H-M   'P 1'
#
loop_
_entity.id
_entity.type
_entity.pdbx_description
1 polymer ?
#
loop_
_entity_poly.entity_id
_entity_poly.type
_entity_poly.pdbx_seq_one_letter_code
_entity_poly.pdbx_strand_id
1 'polypeptide(L)'
;MLTVAAEFLSEVVRLAEKQGLMSDEHFSVDGTLLQAWASQKSFRPKDDSPDDQEPGPRNAQPDFKGQKRSNDTHASTSDPDARLYRKSHNTGAQLSYMGHVLMEHRSGLVRSAHVSLAGGRSEREAALAKRPSVIACWARCSDSRA
;
A
#
# COMPACT_ATOMS: atom_id res chain seq x y z
N MET A 1 4.00 15.90 10.36
CA MET A 1 4.78 14.78 10.93
C MET A 1 5.34 13.84 9.86
N LEU A 2 4.64 13.59 8.74
CA LEU A 2 5.15 12.77 7.61
C LEU A 2 6.33 13.40 6.81
N THR A 3 6.61 14.69 6.98
CA THR A 3 7.60 15.42 6.18
C THR A 3 9.05 15.08 6.56
N VAL A 4 9.36 14.97 7.86
CA VAL A 4 10.74 14.76 8.33
C VAL A 4 11.34 13.44 7.81
N ALA A 5 10.56 12.35 7.81
CA ALA A 5 11.03 11.07 7.31
C ALA A 5 11.25 11.09 5.79
N ALA A 6 10.38 11.77 5.04
CA ALA A 6 10.49 11.91 3.59
C ALA A 6 11.69 12.78 3.20
N GLU A 7 11.91 13.89 3.89
CA GLU A 7 13.05 14.79 3.69
C GLU A 7 14.37 14.09 4.05
N PHE A 8 14.40 13.38 5.18
CA PHE A 8 15.57 12.60 5.59
C PHE A 8 15.95 11.54 4.54
N LEU A 9 14.97 10.75 4.08
CA LEU A 9 15.23 9.74 3.06
C LEU A 9 15.71 10.39 1.76
N SER A 10 15.10 11.52 1.37
CA SER A 10 15.50 12.26 0.16
C SER A 10 16.95 12.74 0.24
N GLU A 11 17.39 13.23 1.41
CA GLU A 11 18.77 13.67 1.62
C GLU A 11 19.76 12.50 1.62
N VAL A 12 19.39 11.36 2.22
CA VAL A 12 20.19 10.12 2.15
C VAL A 12 20.37 9.66 0.70
N VAL A 13 19.29 9.65 -0.09
CA VAL A 13 19.35 9.30 -1.53
C VAL A 13 20.22 10.29 -2.29
N ARG A 14 20.09 11.59 -2.03
CA ARG A 14 20.91 12.63 -2.67
C ARG A 14 22.40 12.46 -2.39
N LEU A 15 22.77 12.06 -1.17
CA LEU A 15 24.16 11.77 -0.81
C LEU A 15 24.66 10.48 -1.48
N ALA A 16 23.84 9.44 -1.53
CA ALA A 16 24.16 8.17 -2.19
C ALA A 16 24.37 8.34 -3.70
N GLU A 17 23.55 9.16 -4.37
CA GLU A 17 23.74 9.51 -5.79
C GLU A 17 25.07 10.23 -6.02
N LYS A 18 25.42 11.21 -5.17
CA LYS A 18 26.71 11.91 -5.27
C LYS A 18 27.92 10.99 -5.07
N GLN A 19 27.75 9.89 -4.34
CA GLN A 19 28.79 8.88 -4.12
C GLN A 19 28.78 7.75 -5.17
N GLY A 20 27.86 7.78 -6.14
CA GLY A 20 27.75 6.74 -7.16
C GLY A 20 27.20 5.41 -6.63
N LEU A 21 26.48 5.42 -5.51
CA LEU A 21 25.90 4.23 -4.88
C LEU A 21 24.50 3.90 -5.42
N MET A 22 23.94 4.74 -6.29
CA MET A 22 22.60 4.58 -6.84
C MET A 22 22.65 4.21 -8.32
N SER A 23 22.11 3.04 -8.67
CA SER A 23 21.95 2.60 -10.06
C SER A 23 20.52 2.81 -10.56
N ASP A 24 20.40 3.21 -11.82
CA ASP A 24 19.11 3.29 -12.52
C ASP A 24 18.72 1.96 -13.21
N GLU A 25 19.63 0.98 -13.23
CA GLU A 25 19.46 -0.30 -13.92
C GLU A 25 19.30 -1.48 -12.95
N HIS A 26 19.91 -1.39 -11.75
CA HIS A 26 19.94 -2.47 -10.78
C HIS A 26 19.07 -2.17 -9.56
N PHE A 27 17.76 -2.28 -9.75
CA PHE A 27 16.79 -2.07 -8.70
C PHE A 27 15.78 -3.21 -8.61
N SER A 28 15.20 -3.38 -7.43
CA SER A 28 14.06 -4.25 -7.19
C SER A 28 12.95 -3.46 -6.50
N VAL A 29 11.71 -3.93 -6.67
CA VAL A 29 10.57 -3.45 -5.90
C VAL A 29 10.09 -4.59 -5.05
N ASP A 30 10.08 -4.39 -3.73
CA ASP A 30 9.49 -5.33 -2.79
C ASP A 30 8.12 -4.82 -2.34
N GLY A 31 7.12 -5.69 -2.40
CA GLY A 31 5.76 -5.41 -1.98
C GLY A 31 5.44 -6.13 -0.66
N THR A 32 4.94 -5.37 0.30
CA THR A 32 4.51 -5.89 1.59
C THR A 32 3.07 -5.48 1.89
N LEU A 33 2.33 -6.34 2.59
CA LEU A 33 0.98 -6.01 3.03
C LEU A 33 1.04 -5.23 4.33
N LEU A 34 0.43 -4.06 4.32
CA LEU A 34 0.22 -3.25 5.51
C LEU A 34 -1.20 -3.51 5.99
N GLN A 35 -1.32 -4.18 7.13
CA GLN A 35 -2.63 -4.45 7.70
C GLN A 35 -3.33 -3.13 8.03
N ALA A 36 -4.54 -2.95 7.52
CA ALA A 36 -5.33 -1.76 7.79
C ALA A 36 -5.83 -1.78 9.23
N TRP A 37 -6.17 -0.60 9.76
CA TRP A 37 -6.92 -0.46 11.02
C TRP A 37 -8.40 -0.80 10.79
N ALA A 38 -8.67 -1.99 10.27
CA ALA A 38 -10.00 -2.42 9.91
C ALA A 38 -10.17 -3.91 10.21
N SER A 39 -11.28 -4.25 10.84
CA SER A 39 -11.61 -5.63 11.18
C SER A 39 -12.47 -6.28 10.09
N GLN A 40 -12.46 -7.61 10.05
CA GLN A 40 -13.36 -8.37 9.17
C GLN A 40 -14.85 -8.06 9.43
N LYS A 41 -15.24 -7.60 10.63
CA LYS A 41 -16.62 -7.19 10.95
C LYS A 41 -17.02 -5.86 10.31
N SER A 42 -16.03 -5.00 10.04
CA SER A 42 -16.25 -3.69 9.41
C SER A 42 -16.51 -3.81 7.90
N PHE A 43 -16.06 -4.89 7.26
CA PHE A 43 -16.18 -5.10 5.82
C PHE A 43 -17.57 -5.63 5.45
N ARG A 44 -18.47 -4.71 5.10
CA ARG A 44 -19.90 -4.95 4.90
C ARG A 44 -20.30 -4.70 3.45
N PRO A 45 -21.44 -5.23 2.97
CA PRO A 45 -21.95 -4.89 1.65
C PRO A 45 -22.09 -3.37 1.50
N LYS A 46 -21.82 -2.83 0.31
CA LYS A 46 -21.88 -1.38 0.06
C LYS A 46 -23.31 -0.82 0.11
N ASP A 47 -24.29 -1.67 -0.19
CA ASP A 47 -25.72 -1.30 -0.25
C ASP A 47 -26.45 -1.53 1.10
N ASP A 48 -25.72 -1.91 2.15
CA ASP A 48 -26.29 -2.19 3.47
C ASP A 48 -26.60 -0.87 4.19
N SER A 49 -27.89 -0.57 4.44
CA SER A 49 -28.28 0.62 5.20
C SER A 49 -28.10 0.36 6.70
N PRO A 50 -27.67 1.35 7.51
CA PRO A 50 -27.52 1.17 8.95
C PRO A 50 -28.82 0.71 9.66
N ASP A 51 -29.97 1.01 9.06
CA ASP A 51 -31.31 0.68 9.55
C ASP A 51 -31.74 -0.77 9.28
N ASP A 52 -31.04 -1.51 8.42
CA ASP A 52 -31.40 -2.91 8.09
C ASP A 52 -30.89 -3.91 9.14
N GLN A 53 -30.28 -3.43 10.24
CA GLN A 53 -29.67 -4.29 11.25
C GLN A 53 -30.63 -4.57 12.41
N GLU A 54 -31.05 -5.84 12.52
CA GLU A 54 -31.67 -6.31 13.76
C GLU A 54 -30.66 -6.18 14.92
N PRO A 55 -31.10 -5.67 16.09
CA PRO A 55 -30.24 -5.52 17.26
C PRO A 55 -29.81 -6.89 17.80
N GLY A 56 -28.68 -7.38 17.30
CA GLY A 56 -28.02 -8.59 17.79
C GLY A 56 -27.19 -8.33 19.05
N PRO A 57 -26.79 -9.39 19.78
CA PRO A 57 -25.97 -9.26 20.98
C PRO A 57 -24.64 -8.56 20.66
N ARG A 58 -24.25 -7.63 21.56
CA ARG A 58 -22.97 -6.91 21.45
C ARG A 58 -21.83 -7.92 21.29
N ASN A 59 -21.10 -7.82 20.18
CA ASN A 59 -19.98 -8.69 19.79
C ASN A 59 -20.30 -10.09 19.27
N ALA A 60 -21.53 -10.37 18.80
CA ALA A 60 -21.80 -11.59 18.03
C ALA A 60 -20.71 -11.84 16.98
N GLN A 61 -20.24 -13.08 16.90
CA GLN A 61 -19.25 -13.47 15.90
C GLN A 61 -20.01 -13.71 14.59
N PRO A 62 -19.79 -12.90 13.54
CA PRO A 62 -20.51 -13.11 12.30
C PRO A 62 -20.02 -14.41 11.67
N ASP A 63 -20.96 -15.26 11.22
CA ASP A 63 -20.62 -16.42 10.40
C ASP A 63 -20.53 -15.98 8.93
N PHE A 64 -19.33 -16.12 8.38
CA PHE A 64 -19.03 -15.76 6.98
C PHE A 64 -18.87 -16.98 6.08
N LYS A 65 -19.08 -18.20 6.60
CA LYS A 65 -18.92 -19.43 5.81
C LYS A 65 -19.91 -19.43 4.64
N GLY A 66 -19.40 -19.73 3.45
CA GLY A 66 -20.20 -19.77 2.22
C GLY A 66 -20.54 -18.40 1.61
N GLN A 67 -20.22 -17.29 2.27
CA GLN A 67 -20.49 -15.96 1.73
C GLN A 67 -19.34 -15.49 0.83
N LYS A 68 -19.66 -15.09 -0.40
CA LYS A 68 -18.69 -14.50 -1.32
C LYS A 68 -18.51 -13.01 -1.02
N ARG A 69 -17.38 -12.66 -0.42
CA ARG A 69 -17.01 -11.28 -0.09
C ARG A 69 -15.94 -10.79 -1.05
N SER A 70 -16.11 -9.60 -1.61
CA SER A 70 -15.20 -9.03 -2.60
C SER A 70 -15.14 -7.51 -2.47
N ASN A 71 -14.06 -6.89 -2.96
CA ASN A 71 -13.89 -5.43 -2.93
C ASN A 71 -14.89 -4.68 -3.83
N ASP A 72 -15.57 -5.38 -4.74
CA ASP A 72 -16.61 -4.80 -5.59
C ASP A 72 -17.92 -4.67 -4.83
N THR A 73 -18.27 -5.70 -4.07
CA THR A 73 -19.56 -5.78 -3.35
C THR A 73 -19.49 -5.27 -1.91
N HIS A 74 -18.31 -5.23 -1.29
CA HIS A 74 -18.14 -4.88 0.11
C HIS A 74 -17.07 -3.79 0.29
N ALA A 75 -17.19 -3.02 1.37
CA ALA A 75 -16.21 -2.03 1.81
C ALA A 75 -16.14 -2.00 3.34
N SER A 76 -15.01 -1.57 3.90
CA SER A 76 -14.91 -1.38 5.35
C SER A 76 -15.57 -0.08 5.76
N THR A 77 -16.39 -0.16 6.80
CA THR A 77 -17.04 0.99 7.44
C THR A 77 -16.08 1.84 8.29
N SER A 78 -14.96 1.27 8.75
CA SER A 78 -13.95 1.99 9.54
C SER A 78 -12.83 2.56 8.67
N ASP A 79 -12.54 1.94 7.52
CA ASP A 79 -11.51 2.36 6.59
C ASP A 79 -11.93 2.02 5.14
N PRO A 80 -12.63 2.92 4.43
CA PRO A 80 -13.22 2.65 3.11
C PRO A 80 -12.22 2.23 2.02
N ASP A 81 -10.95 2.64 2.16
CA ASP A 81 -9.90 2.36 1.20
C ASP A 81 -9.24 0.99 1.42
N ALA A 82 -9.36 0.42 2.62
CA ALA A 82 -8.80 -0.88 2.94
C ALA A 82 -9.39 -1.99 2.05
N ARG A 83 -8.52 -2.73 1.36
CA ARG A 83 -8.93 -3.79 0.44
C ARG A 83 -8.78 -5.16 1.07
N LEU A 84 -9.78 -6.01 0.89
CA LEU A 84 -9.69 -7.44 1.21
C LEU A 84 -8.73 -8.08 0.21
N TYR A 85 -7.55 -8.49 0.68
CA TYR A 85 -6.48 -9.03 -0.14
C TYR A 85 -5.77 -10.20 0.54
N ARG A 86 -5.25 -11.15 -0.24
CA ARG A 86 -4.41 -12.26 0.24
C ARG A 86 -3.15 -12.35 -0.62
N LYS A 87 -2.01 -12.60 0.03
CA LYS A 87 -0.71 -12.74 -0.67
C LYS A 87 -0.64 -13.98 -1.54
N SER A 88 -1.25 -15.09 -1.08
CA SER A 88 -1.26 -16.36 -1.78
C SER A 88 -2.59 -17.09 -1.59
N HIS A 89 -2.81 -18.16 -2.34
CA HIS A 89 -4.01 -18.98 -2.17
C HIS A 89 -4.14 -19.59 -0.76
N ASN A 90 -3.01 -19.91 -0.12
CA ASN A 90 -2.95 -20.57 1.19
C ASN A 90 -2.91 -19.59 2.37
N THR A 91 -2.95 -18.29 2.10
CA THR A 91 -2.97 -17.25 3.13
C THR A 91 -4.38 -16.67 3.25
N GLY A 92 -4.85 -16.47 4.48
CA GLY A 92 -6.13 -15.82 4.73
C GLY A 92 -6.14 -14.39 4.17
N ALA A 93 -7.29 -13.96 3.64
CA ALA A 93 -7.46 -12.59 3.19
C ALA A 93 -7.62 -11.63 4.38
N GLN A 94 -6.96 -10.49 4.31
CA GLN A 94 -6.99 -9.45 5.33
C GLN A 94 -7.28 -8.10 4.66
N LEU A 95 -7.87 -7.18 5.44
CA LEU A 95 -8.02 -5.79 5.01
C LEU A 95 -6.65 -5.13 5.08
N SER A 96 -6.16 -4.69 3.93
CA SER A 96 -4.77 -4.23 3.81
C SER A 96 -4.60 -3.18 2.73
N TYR A 97 -3.51 -2.44 2.90
CA TYR A 97 -2.83 -1.68 1.87
C TYR A 97 -1.61 -2.46 1.41
N MET A 98 -0.98 -1.99 0.34
CA MET A 98 0.29 -2.55 -0.12
C MET A 98 1.37 -1.48 -0.04
N GLY A 99 2.37 -1.71 0.80
CA GLY A 99 3.59 -0.93 0.85
C GLY A 99 4.57 -1.43 -0.20
N HIS A 100 5.23 -0.51 -0.89
CA HIS A 100 6.21 -0.78 -1.94
C HIS A 100 7.51 -0.09 -1.59
N VAL A 101 8.61 -0.83 -1.61
CA VAL A 101 9.96 -0.30 -1.39
C VAL A 101 10.77 -0.51 -2.67
N LEU A 102 11.25 0.58 -3.26
CA LEU A 102 12.23 0.54 -4.32
C LEU A 102 13.62 0.48 -3.70
N MET A 103 14.32 -0.63 -3.92
CA MET A 103 15.66 -0.86 -3.38
C MET A 103 16.69 -0.87 -4.50
N GLU A 104 17.84 -0.26 -4.24
CA GLU A 104 19.03 -0.43 -5.06
C GLU A 104 19.76 -1.71 -4.62
N HIS A 105 20.02 -2.61 -5.56
CA HIS A 105 20.42 -3.97 -5.25
C HIS A 105 21.90 -4.12 -4.89
N ARG A 106 22.79 -3.23 -5.34
CA ARG A 106 24.24 -3.36 -5.14
C ARG A 106 24.70 -2.85 -3.78
N SER A 107 24.11 -1.76 -3.32
CA SER A 107 24.37 -1.05 -2.06
C SER A 107 23.36 -1.40 -0.97
N GLY A 108 22.20 -1.95 -1.33
CA GLY A 108 21.12 -2.26 -0.40
C GLY A 108 20.36 -1.02 0.09
N LEU A 109 20.53 0.13 -0.57
CA LEU A 109 19.89 1.38 -0.16
C LEU A 109 18.43 1.45 -0.63
N VAL A 110 17.58 2.04 0.21
CA VAL A 110 16.19 2.37 -0.16
C VAL A 110 16.20 3.66 -0.98
N ARG A 111 15.66 3.59 -2.20
CA ARG A 111 15.50 4.75 -3.07
C ARG A 111 14.20 5.50 -2.82
N SER A 112 13.12 4.75 -2.64
CA SER A 112 11.80 5.34 -2.35
C SER A 112 10.87 4.31 -1.71
N ALA A 113 9.91 4.80 -0.93
CA ALA A 113 8.84 4.00 -0.34
C ALA A 113 7.48 4.63 -0.65
N HIS A 114 6.44 3.81 -0.79
CA HIS A 114 5.09 4.28 -1.10
C HIS A 114 4.03 3.27 -0.67
N VAL A 115 2.83 3.75 -0.37
CA VAL A 115 1.69 2.90 -0.03
C VAL A 115 0.63 3.06 -1.11
N SER A 116 0.12 1.95 -1.64
CA SER A 116 -1.03 1.91 -2.54
C SER A 116 -2.17 1.11 -1.92
N LEU A 117 -3.34 1.16 -2.57
CA LEU A 117 -4.38 0.17 -2.34
C LEU A 117 -3.84 -1.23 -2.67
N ALA A 118 -4.27 -2.24 -1.92
CA ALA A 118 -3.86 -3.61 -2.16
C ALA A 118 -4.56 -4.20 -3.39
N GLY A 119 -3.79 -4.89 -4.23
CA GLY A 119 -4.26 -5.46 -5.49
C GLY A 119 -3.17 -6.26 -6.20
N GLY A 120 -3.56 -7.14 -7.13
CA GLY A 120 -2.64 -8.08 -7.77
C GLY A 120 -1.67 -7.47 -8.79
N ARG A 121 -1.87 -6.20 -9.18
CA ARG A 121 -0.97 -5.48 -10.11
C ARG A 121 -0.21 -4.33 -9.45
N SER A 122 -0.45 -4.09 -8.16
CA SER A 122 0.02 -2.88 -7.48
C SER A 122 1.55 -2.80 -7.44
N GLU A 123 2.24 -3.92 -7.26
CA GLU A 123 3.72 -3.95 -7.32
C GLU A 123 4.24 -3.56 -8.71
N ARG A 124 3.61 -4.08 -9.78
CA ARG A 124 3.98 -3.73 -11.16
C ARG A 124 3.71 -2.26 -11.47
N GLU A 125 2.56 -1.76 -11.05
CA GLU A 125 2.19 -0.35 -11.22
C GLU A 125 3.12 0.56 -10.42
N ALA A 126 3.47 0.17 -9.19
CA ALA A 126 4.45 0.86 -8.37
C ALA A 126 5.83 0.87 -9.04
N ALA A 127 6.29 -0.25 -9.58
CA ALA A 127 7.56 -0.34 -10.29
C ALA A 127 7.61 0.58 -11.51
N LEU A 128 6.53 0.66 -12.30
CA LEU A 128 6.45 1.55 -13.45
C LEU A 128 6.45 3.03 -13.05
N ALA A 129 5.67 3.39 -12.04
CA ALA A 129 5.63 4.76 -11.51
C ALA A 129 6.97 5.18 -10.87
N LYS A 130 7.75 4.21 -10.39
CA LYS A 130 8.99 4.42 -9.64
C LYS A 130 10.25 4.04 -10.41
N ARG A 131 10.15 3.98 -11.74
CA ARG A 131 11.36 3.88 -12.55
C ARG A 131 12.29 5.04 -12.20
N PRO A 132 13.58 4.77 -11.96
CA PRO A 132 14.57 5.79 -11.64
C PRO A 132 14.52 7.07 -12.49
N SER A 133 14.35 6.89 -13.81
CA SER A 133 14.22 7.98 -14.77
C SER A 133 12.97 8.85 -14.57
N VAL A 134 11.89 8.28 -14.04
CA VAL A 134 10.62 8.95 -13.74
C VAL A 134 10.69 9.68 -12.41
N ILE A 135 11.30 9.07 -11.38
CA ILE A 135 11.48 9.71 -10.06
C ILE A 135 12.39 10.93 -10.16
N ALA A 136 13.52 10.82 -10.88
CA ALA A 136 14.45 11.93 -11.06
C ALA A 136 13.82 13.10 -11.85
N CYS A 137 12.87 12.83 -12.75
CA CYS A 137 12.09 13.84 -13.45
C CYS A 137 11.13 14.59 -12.50
N TRP A 138 10.47 13.85 -11.59
CA TRP A 138 9.58 14.40 -10.58
C TRP A 138 10.31 15.30 -9.58
N ALA A 139 11.45 14.85 -9.04
CA ALA A 139 12.26 15.63 -8.09
C ALA A 139 12.77 16.95 -8.71
N ARG A 140 13.22 16.92 -9.97
CA ARG A 140 13.63 18.14 -10.70
C ARG A 140 12.48 19.12 -10.95
N CYS A 141 11.26 18.62 -11.20
CA CYS A 141 10.09 19.47 -11.39
C CYS A 141 9.56 20.08 -10.08
N SER A 142 9.77 19.43 -8.93
CA SER A 142 9.41 20.00 -7.62
C SER A 142 10.39 21.08 -7.16
N ASP A 143 11.69 20.93 -7.46
CA ASP A 143 12.72 21.93 -7.09
C ASP A 143 12.68 23.20 -7.96
N SER A 144 12.08 23.14 -9.16
CA SER A 144 11.97 24.27 -10.09
C SER A 144 10.69 25.13 -9.88
N ARG A 145 9.90 24.82 -8.84
CA ARG A 145 8.73 25.61 -8.42
C ARG A 145 8.95 26.39 -7.11
N ALA A 146 10.20 26.54 -6.67
CA ALA A 146 10.59 27.42 -5.57
C ALA A 146 11.21 28.73 -6.09
#